data_AF-A0A8T4PJ63-F1
#
_entry.id   AF-A0A8T4PJ63-F1
#
_cell.length_a   1.000
_cell.length_b   1.000
_cell.length_c   1.000
_cell.angle_alpha   90.00
_cell.angle_beta   90.00
_cell.angle_gamma   90.00
#
_symmetry.space_group_name_H-M   'P 1'
#
loop_
_entity.id
_entity.type
_entity.pdbx_description
1 polymer ?
#
loop_
_entity_poly.entity_id
_entity_poly.type
_entity_poly.pdbx_seq_one_letter_code
_entity_poly.pdbx_strand_id
1 'polypeptide(L)'
;MAGRKSQFAMEFVVLIAFMLVIFLGFFAVVSMRILEAKENENKQIAKEIANMVQDEVTLANSVADGYKRTFNVQQKFKGSSYNIAVIGNRELVVNYLGNEQVVFLPERVCGDAFKSENEIDKKERFICLNSNLNFTQCQNAQNLNLCDEIDEELLPGVKCCCCGRYGLCC
;
A
#
# COMPACT_ATOMS: atom_id res chain seq x y z
N MET A 1 38.32 -47.65 -41.90
CA MET A 1 38.09 -47.37 -40.47
C MET A 1 37.75 -45.89 -40.15
N ALA A 2 37.63 -44.99 -41.13
CA ALA A 2 37.36 -43.56 -40.88
C ALA A 2 35.91 -43.24 -40.43
N GLY A 3 34.89 -43.97 -40.91
CA GLY A 3 33.48 -43.66 -40.61
C GLY A 3 33.07 -43.88 -39.14
N ARG A 4 33.71 -44.83 -38.44
CA ARG A 4 33.35 -45.18 -37.06
C ARG A 4 33.67 -44.07 -36.05
N LYS A 5 34.67 -43.23 -36.33
CA LYS A 5 35.03 -42.06 -35.49
C LYS A 5 34.03 -40.90 -35.66
N SER A 6 33.50 -40.71 -36.87
CA SER A 6 32.50 -39.67 -37.16
C SER A 6 31.13 -40.01 -36.57
N GLN A 7 30.73 -41.28 -36.59
CA GLN A 7 29.47 -41.73 -35.98
C GLN A 7 29.44 -41.48 -34.46
N PHE A 8 30.54 -41.79 -33.76
CA PHE A 8 30.64 -41.54 -32.30
C PHE A 8 30.53 -40.05 -31.95
N ALA A 9 31.14 -39.17 -32.75
CA ALA A 9 31.03 -37.72 -32.54
C ALA A 9 29.59 -37.23 -32.71
N MET A 10 28.84 -37.76 -33.68
CA MET A 10 27.44 -37.39 -33.89
C MET A 10 26.55 -37.86 -32.72
N GLU A 11 26.72 -39.09 -32.24
CA GLU A 11 25.97 -39.60 -31.08
C GLU A 11 26.22 -38.75 -29.83
N PHE A 12 27.47 -38.35 -29.60
CA PHE A 12 27.84 -37.47 -28.48
C PHE A 12 27.20 -36.07 -28.59
N VAL A 13 27.20 -35.47 -29.78
CA VAL A 13 26.56 -34.17 -30.01
C VAL A 13 25.06 -34.24 -29.76
N VAL A 14 24.39 -35.31 -30.20
CA VAL A 14 22.96 -35.52 -29.96
C VAL A 14 22.65 -35.64 -28.47
N LEU A 15 23.48 -36.38 -27.71
CA LEU A 15 23.32 -36.50 -26.26
C LEU A 15 23.50 -35.16 -25.54
N ILE A 16 24.51 -34.36 -25.92
CA ILE A 16 24.72 -33.02 -25.36
C ILE A 16 23.54 -32.11 -25.69
N ALA A 17 23.08 -32.11 -26.93
CA ALA A 17 21.94 -31.28 -27.34
C ALA A 17 20.68 -31.65 -26.54
N PHE A 18 20.44 -32.95 -26.34
CA PHE A 18 19.32 -33.42 -25.53
C PHE A 18 19.44 -32.96 -24.06
N MET A 19 20.63 -33.10 -23.45
CA MET A 19 20.87 -32.61 -22.09
C MET A 19 20.70 -31.09 -21.97
N LEU A 20 21.14 -30.34 -22.97
CA LEU A 20 20.99 -28.89 -23.01
C LEU A 20 19.51 -28.49 -23.03
N VAL A 21 18.68 -29.16 -23.84
CA VAL A 21 17.23 -28.92 -23.89
C VAL A 21 16.58 -29.18 -22.53
N ILE A 22 16.93 -30.28 -21.86
CA ILE A 22 16.44 -30.58 -20.51
C ILE A 22 16.86 -29.49 -19.52
N PHE A 23 18.12 -29.07 -19.56
CA PHE A 23 18.65 -28.04 -18.67
C PHE A 23 17.93 -26.69 -18.88
N LEU A 24 17.72 -26.28 -20.12
CA LEU A 24 16.97 -25.07 -20.45
C LEU A 24 15.51 -25.17 -19.98
N GLY A 25 14.87 -26.33 -20.14
CA GLY A 25 13.53 -26.58 -19.61
C GLY A 25 13.47 -26.43 -18.10
N PHE A 26 14.41 -27.03 -17.37
CA PHE A 26 14.51 -26.88 -15.92
C PHE A 26 14.75 -25.43 -15.50
N PHE A 27 15.68 -24.74 -16.16
CA PHE A 27 16.00 -23.34 -15.87
C PHE A 27 14.79 -22.43 -16.09
N ALA A 28 14.00 -22.67 -17.14
CA ALA A 28 12.77 -21.94 -17.40
C ALA A 28 11.75 -22.12 -16.26
N VAL A 29 11.53 -23.36 -15.80
CA VAL A 29 10.63 -23.66 -14.67
C VAL A 29 11.09 -22.99 -13.38
N VAL A 30 12.39 -23.07 -13.05
CA VAL A 30 12.95 -22.43 -11.85
C VAL A 30 12.78 -20.91 -11.91
N SER A 31 13.06 -20.30 -13.06
CA SER A 31 12.93 -18.86 -13.24
C SER A 31 11.49 -18.38 -13.04
N MET A 32 10.51 -19.13 -13.56
CA MET A 32 9.09 -18.83 -13.34
C MET A 32 8.72 -18.88 -11.85
N ARG A 33 9.20 -19.89 -11.10
CA ARG A 33 8.93 -20.00 -9.66
C ARG A 33 9.56 -18.88 -8.84
N ILE A 34 10.75 -18.43 -9.22
CA ILE A 34 11.42 -17.31 -8.55
C ILE A 34 10.62 -16.01 -8.75
N LEU A 35 10.10 -15.76 -9.95
CA LEU A 35 9.27 -14.59 -10.23
C LEU A 35 7.96 -14.62 -9.44
N GLU A 36 7.28 -15.76 -9.43
CA GLU A 36 6.03 -15.96 -8.66
C GLU A 36 6.27 -15.77 -7.15
N ALA A 37 7.36 -16.32 -6.61
CA ALA A 37 7.73 -16.14 -5.21
C ALA A 37 7.96 -14.67 -4.86
N LYS A 38 8.65 -13.93 -5.73
CA LYS A 38 8.91 -12.49 -5.54
C LYS A 38 7.63 -11.65 -5.62
N GLU A 39 6.71 -11.99 -6.52
CA GLU A 39 5.42 -11.31 -6.60
C GLU A 39 4.57 -11.55 -5.35
N ASN A 40 4.51 -12.80 -4.87
CA ASN A 40 3.80 -13.15 -3.64
C ASN A 40 4.39 -12.46 -2.40
N GLU A 41 5.72 -12.39 -2.33
CA GLU A 41 6.42 -11.64 -1.28
C GLU A 41 6.05 -10.15 -1.30
N ASN A 42 6.02 -9.51 -2.47
CA ASN A 42 5.63 -8.11 -2.59
C ASN A 42 4.16 -7.88 -2.18
N LYS A 43 3.25 -8.79 -2.55
CA LYS A 43 1.84 -8.74 -2.11
C LYS A 43 1.72 -8.87 -0.59
N GLN A 44 2.49 -9.77 0.00
CA GLN A 44 2.50 -9.96 1.45
C GLN A 44 2.99 -8.70 2.17
N ILE A 45 4.05 -8.05 1.67
CA ILE A 45 4.56 -6.79 2.24
C ILE A 45 3.49 -5.68 2.13
N ALA A 46 2.84 -5.52 0.97
CA ALA A 46 1.76 -4.54 0.81
C ALA A 46 0.63 -4.77 1.83
N LYS A 47 0.26 -6.03 2.06
CA LYS A 47 -0.72 -6.44 3.07
C LYS A 47 -0.27 -6.15 4.49
N GLU A 48 0.97 -6.44 4.84
CA GLU A 48 1.51 -6.14 6.18
C GLU A 48 1.49 -4.63 6.46
N ILE A 49 1.85 -3.80 5.48
CA ILE A 49 1.77 -2.33 5.58
C ILE A 49 0.33 -1.87 5.82
N ALA A 50 -0.63 -2.39 5.02
CA ALA A 50 -2.03 -2.03 5.16
C ALA A 50 -2.59 -2.46 6.53
N ASN A 51 -2.24 -3.67 6.98
CA ASN A 51 -2.66 -4.21 8.27
C ASN A 51 -2.13 -3.38 9.45
N MET A 52 -0.88 -2.90 9.40
CA MET A 52 -0.34 -2.04 10.47
C MET A 52 -1.20 -0.79 10.72
N VAL A 53 -1.66 -0.13 9.65
CA VAL A 53 -2.53 1.04 9.79
C VAL A 53 -3.95 0.63 10.17
N GLN A 54 -4.48 -0.43 9.54
CA GLN A 54 -5.82 -0.95 9.86
C GLN A 54 -5.93 -1.36 11.34
N ASP A 55 -4.91 -2.01 11.89
CA ASP A 55 -4.89 -2.48 13.27
C ASP A 55 -4.93 -1.30 14.25
N GLU A 56 -4.18 -0.23 13.99
CA GLU A 56 -4.21 0.99 14.82
C GLU A 56 -5.57 1.70 14.72
N VAL A 57 -6.16 1.80 13.52
CA VAL A 57 -7.51 2.36 13.34
C VAL A 57 -8.57 1.50 14.03
N THR A 58 -8.45 0.18 13.93
CA THR A 58 -9.38 -0.76 14.58
C THR A 58 -9.25 -0.70 16.10
N LEU A 59 -8.02 -0.59 16.61
CA LEU A 59 -7.74 -0.37 18.02
C LEU A 59 -8.38 0.94 18.49
N ALA A 60 -8.15 2.05 17.80
CA ALA A 60 -8.80 3.33 18.10
C ALA A 60 -10.33 3.21 18.07
N ASN A 61 -10.89 2.45 17.12
CA ASN A 61 -12.33 2.22 17.05
C ASN A 61 -12.87 1.46 18.28
N SER A 62 -12.12 0.51 18.80
CA SER A 62 -12.51 -0.35 19.94
C SER A 62 -12.47 0.35 21.31
N VAL A 63 -11.74 1.46 21.43
CA VAL A 63 -11.56 2.18 22.71
C VAL A 63 -12.53 3.36 22.83
N ALA A 64 -12.65 3.90 24.04
CA ALA A 64 -13.48 5.08 24.30
C ALA A 64 -12.92 6.36 23.65
N ASP A 65 -13.78 7.37 23.51
CA ASP A 65 -13.36 8.70 23.05
C ASP A 65 -12.29 9.30 23.98
N GLY A 66 -11.38 10.11 23.42
CA GLY A 66 -10.19 10.62 24.11
C GLY A 66 -8.94 9.77 23.89
N TYR A 67 -9.04 8.68 23.14
CA TYR A 67 -7.85 7.94 22.69
C TYR A 67 -6.97 8.83 21.81
N LYS A 68 -5.67 8.81 22.11
CA LYS A 68 -4.66 9.52 21.33
C LYS A 68 -3.34 8.77 21.43
N ARG A 69 -2.73 8.49 20.29
CA ARG A 69 -1.45 7.79 20.23
C ARG A 69 -0.68 8.19 18.98
N THR A 70 0.64 8.07 19.04
CA THR A 70 1.48 8.10 17.85
C THR A 70 1.94 6.69 17.49
N PHE A 71 1.98 6.40 16.20
CA PHE A 71 2.46 5.14 15.66
C PHE A 71 3.35 5.42 14.46
N ASN A 72 4.22 4.47 14.11
CA ASN A 72 5.20 4.67 13.05
C ASN A 72 5.03 3.61 11.97
N VAL A 73 4.86 4.05 10.73
CA VAL A 73 4.86 3.18 9.55
C VAL A 73 6.19 3.37 8.84
N GLN A 74 6.96 2.30 8.63
CA GLN A 74 8.31 2.43 8.06
C GLN A 74 8.28 3.16 6.71
N GLN A 75 9.24 4.05 6.45
CA GLN A 75 9.28 4.80 5.18
C GLN A 75 9.60 3.91 3.97
N LYS A 76 10.32 2.81 4.19
CA LYS A 76 10.77 1.88 3.16
C LYS A 76 10.68 0.45 3.68
N PHE A 77 10.26 -0.46 2.81
CA PHE A 77 10.36 -1.90 3.04
C PHE A 77 11.37 -2.49 2.07
N LYS A 78 12.39 -3.16 2.60
CA LYS A 78 13.51 -3.73 1.82
C LYS A 78 14.20 -2.72 0.88
N GLY A 79 14.27 -1.45 1.29
CA GLY A 79 14.89 -0.37 0.53
C GLY A 79 13.99 0.26 -0.55
N SER A 80 12.82 -0.32 -0.83
CA SER A 80 11.84 0.19 -1.79
C SER A 80 10.80 1.08 -1.10
N SER A 81 10.40 2.16 -1.77
CA SER A 81 9.27 2.99 -1.37
C SER A 81 7.95 2.37 -1.81
N TYR A 82 6.90 2.62 -1.04
CA TYR A 82 5.50 2.34 -1.39
C TYR A 82 4.72 3.65 -1.41
N ASN A 83 3.48 3.62 -1.86
CA ASN A 83 2.49 4.68 -1.65
C ASN A 83 1.38 4.18 -0.74
N ILE A 84 0.84 5.08 0.07
CA ILE A 84 -0.24 4.83 1.00
C ILE A 84 -1.18 6.04 0.93
N ALA A 85 -2.48 5.79 0.87
CA ALA A 85 -3.50 6.83 0.86
C ALA A 85 -4.81 6.26 1.40
N VAL A 86 -5.59 7.11 2.07
CA VAL A 86 -6.97 6.84 2.44
C VAL A 86 -7.91 7.51 1.43
N ILE A 87 -8.65 6.71 0.67
CA ILE A 87 -9.60 7.16 -0.34
C ILE A 87 -11.03 7.07 0.22
N GLY A 88 -11.81 8.13 0.00
CA GLY A 88 -13.23 8.17 0.38
C GLY A 88 -13.48 7.93 1.87
N ASN A 89 -12.53 8.28 2.74
CA ASN A 89 -12.62 8.13 4.20
C ASN A 89 -12.88 6.69 4.68
N ARG A 90 -12.59 5.69 3.84
CA ARG A 90 -12.92 4.29 4.12
C ARG A 90 -11.96 3.29 3.51
N GLU A 91 -11.33 3.60 2.39
CA GLU A 91 -10.45 2.67 1.68
C GLU A 91 -9.00 3.04 1.93
N LEU A 92 -8.28 2.19 2.66
CA LEU A 92 -6.83 2.29 2.75
C LEU A 92 -6.21 1.57 1.56
N VAL A 93 -5.56 2.34 0.69
CA VAL A 93 -4.88 1.82 -0.50
C VAL A 93 -3.37 1.89 -0.29
N VAL A 94 -2.72 0.73 -0.41
CA VAL A 94 -1.26 0.61 -0.36
C VAL A 94 -0.76 0.06 -1.69
N ASN A 95 0.17 0.78 -2.33
CA ASN A 95 0.83 0.33 -3.55
C ASN A 95 2.32 0.11 -3.30
N TYR A 96 2.78 -1.14 -3.40
CA TYR A 96 4.18 -1.52 -3.24
C TYR A 96 4.68 -2.29 -4.47
N LEU A 97 5.65 -1.71 -5.19
CA LEU A 97 6.26 -2.32 -6.38
C LEU A 97 5.22 -2.84 -7.39
N GLY A 98 4.15 -2.07 -7.63
CA GLY A 98 3.08 -2.41 -8.58
C GLY A 98 2.01 -3.37 -8.02
N ASN A 99 2.13 -3.80 -6.77
CA ASN A 99 1.09 -4.58 -6.09
C ASN A 99 0.23 -3.64 -5.25
N GLU A 100 -1.04 -3.53 -5.61
CA GLU A 100 -2.03 -2.75 -4.89
C GLU A 100 -2.78 -3.64 -3.89
N GLN A 101 -2.87 -3.17 -2.65
CA GLN A 101 -3.66 -3.77 -1.60
C GLN A 101 -4.66 -2.73 -1.10
N VAL A 102 -5.94 -3.08 -1.14
CA VAL A 102 -7.03 -2.27 -0.60
C VAL A 102 -7.55 -2.94 0.66
N VAL A 103 -7.76 -2.15 1.70
CA VAL A 103 -8.32 -2.58 2.98
C VAL A 103 -9.39 -1.58 3.41
N PHE A 104 -10.54 -2.09 3.85
CA PHE A 104 -11.62 -1.24 4.34
C PHE A 104 -11.40 -0.92 5.82
N LEU A 105 -11.35 0.37 6.11
CA LEU A 105 -11.34 0.92 7.45
C LEU A 105 -12.78 0.98 8.02
N PRO A 106 -12.92 1.06 9.36
CA PRO A 106 -14.19 1.38 10.01
C PRO A 106 -14.83 2.67 9.47
N GLU A 107 -16.13 2.83 9.68
CA GLU A 107 -16.81 4.07 9.32
C GLU A 107 -16.26 5.26 10.13
N ARG A 108 -16.40 6.47 9.58
CA ARG A 108 -16.05 7.75 10.24
C ARG A 108 -14.55 7.91 10.52
N VAL A 109 -13.71 7.45 9.58
CA VAL A 109 -12.28 7.76 9.57
C VAL A 109 -12.06 9.09 8.86
N CYS A 110 -11.15 9.91 9.38
CA CYS A 110 -10.79 11.21 8.82
C CYS A 110 -9.28 11.33 8.63
N GLY A 111 -8.85 12.16 7.68
CA GLY A 111 -7.43 12.39 7.40
C GLY A 111 -6.76 11.24 6.63
N ASP A 112 -5.43 11.22 6.61
CA ASP A 112 -4.65 10.32 5.77
C ASP A 112 -3.47 9.71 6.54
N ALA A 113 -3.00 8.55 6.08
CA ALA A 113 -1.85 7.86 6.64
C ALA A 113 -0.56 8.32 5.93
N PHE A 114 0.45 8.66 6.71
CA PHE A 114 1.75 9.08 6.20
C PHE A 114 2.81 8.01 6.36
N LYS A 115 3.84 8.09 5.52
CA LYS A 115 5.08 7.33 5.71
C LYS A 115 5.80 7.95 6.91
N SER A 116 6.22 7.13 7.86
CA SER A 116 6.87 7.51 9.13
C SER A 116 5.90 7.79 10.28
N GLU A 117 6.08 8.92 10.97
CA GLU A 117 5.38 9.24 12.19
C GLU A 117 3.94 9.64 11.88
N ASN A 118 3.01 8.91 12.49
CA ASN A 118 1.59 9.13 12.38
C ASN A 118 1.00 9.44 13.76
N GLU A 119 0.01 10.30 13.80
CA GLU A 119 -0.83 10.57 14.97
C GLU A 119 -2.23 10.03 14.68
N ILE A 120 -2.79 9.30 15.66
CA ILE A 120 -4.18 8.87 15.64
C ILE A 120 -4.89 9.39 16.89
N ASP A 121 -6.11 9.88 16.70
CA ASP A 121 -6.97 10.28 17.80
C ASP A 121 -8.44 9.93 17.56
N LYS A 122 -9.18 9.75 18.64
CA LYS A 122 -10.62 9.48 18.61
C LYS A 122 -11.41 10.50 19.42
N LYS A 123 -12.39 11.14 18.78
CA LYS A 123 -13.32 12.09 19.40
C LYS A 123 -14.71 11.96 18.81
N GLU A 124 -15.73 11.98 19.66
CA GLU A 124 -17.13 11.93 19.23
C GLU A 124 -17.43 10.79 18.24
N ARG A 125 -16.77 9.63 18.43
CA ARG A 125 -16.80 8.46 17.52
C ARG A 125 -16.14 8.65 16.13
N PHE A 126 -15.46 9.75 15.87
CA PHE A 126 -14.59 9.91 14.69
C PHE A 126 -13.16 9.49 15.02
N ILE A 127 -12.51 8.81 14.09
CA ILE A 127 -11.11 8.38 14.19
C ILE A 127 -10.31 9.15 13.16
N CYS A 128 -9.39 9.98 13.61
CA CYS A 128 -8.64 10.86 12.72
C CYS A 128 -7.17 10.46 12.67
N LEU A 129 -6.66 10.33 11.45
CA LEU A 129 -5.27 10.06 11.12
C LEU A 129 -4.62 11.35 10.65
N ASN A 130 -3.56 11.79 11.34
CA ASN A 130 -2.75 12.96 10.99
C ASN A 130 -3.56 14.21 10.58
N SER A 131 -4.70 14.42 11.20
CA SER A 131 -5.62 15.52 10.95
C SER A 131 -5.10 16.88 11.44
N ASN A 132 -3.78 17.03 11.60
CA ASN A 132 -3.09 18.31 11.75
C ASN A 132 -3.03 19.04 10.39
N LEU A 133 -4.18 19.27 9.77
CA LEU A 133 -4.32 20.48 8.95
C LEU A 133 -4.17 21.64 9.93
N ASN A 134 -3.14 22.46 9.71
CA ASN A 134 -2.91 23.62 10.56
C ASN A 134 -4.16 24.52 10.48
N PHE A 135 -4.62 25.05 11.61
CA PHE A 135 -5.71 26.03 11.67
C PHE A 135 -5.54 27.13 10.60
N THR A 136 -4.29 27.54 10.33
CA THR A 136 -3.95 28.51 9.28
C THR A 136 -4.27 28.02 7.86
N GLN A 137 -4.09 26.73 7.55
CA GLN A 137 -4.41 26.18 6.23
C GLN A 137 -5.92 26.11 6.00
N CYS A 138 -6.68 25.69 7.01
CA CYS A 138 -8.15 25.75 7.00
C CYS A 138 -8.65 27.20 6.89
N GLN A 139 -8.07 28.12 7.67
CA GLN A 139 -8.43 29.52 7.65
C GLN A 139 -8.08 30.19 6.31
N ASN A 140 -6.96 29.82 5.69
CA ASN A 140 -6.60 30.28 4.35
C ASN A 140 -7.59 29.76 3.30
N ALA A 141 -7.98 28.49 3.36
CA ALA A 141 -8.98 27.93 2.45
C ALA A 141 -10.36 28.60 2.60
N GLN A 142 -10.78 28.85 3.85
CA GLN A 142 -12.01 29.57 4.18
C GLN A 142 -11.97 31.02 3.70
N ASN A 143 -10.85 31.73 3.92
CA ASN A 143 -10.66 33.11 3.45
C ASN A 143 -10.64 33.23 1.93
N LEU A 144 -10.27 32.16 1.24
CA LEU A 144 -10.25 32.08 -0.22
C LEU A 144 -11.58 31.57 -0.80
N ASN A 145 -12.61 31.31 0.02
CA ASN A 145 -13.87 30.68 -0.36
C ASN A 145 -13.71 29.34 -1.11
N LEU A 146 -12.59 28.65 -0.89
CA LEU A 146 -12.31 27.36 -1.52
C LEU A 146 -12.97 26.19 -0.79
N CYS A 147 -13.69 26.44 0.30
CA CYS A 147 -14.39 25.40 1.07
C CYS A 147 -15.66 24.89 0.37
N ASP A 148 -16.26 25.69 -0.51
CA ASP A 148 -17.55 25.36 -1.16
C ASP A 148 -17.38 24.73 -2.56
N GLU A 149 -16.24 24.90 -3.23
CA GLU A 149 -16.00 24.39 -4.59
C GLU A 149 -15.31 23.01 -4.64
N ILE A 150 -15.01 22.41 -3.49
CA ILE A 150 -14.32 21.11 -3.43
C ILE A 150 -15.28 19.90 -3.56
N ASP A 151 -16.60 20.07 -3.42
CA ASP A 151 -17.51 18.91 -3.29
C ASP A 151 -18.87 19.03 -4.03
N GLU A 152 -18.88 18.72 -5.33
CA GLU A 152 -20.04 18.08 -5.97
C GLU A 152 -19.64 16.84 -6.82
N GLU A 153 -18.43 16.79 -7.38
CA GLU A 153 -17.99 15.64 -8.19
C GLU A 153 -17.30 14.51 -7.40
N LEU A 154 -16.82 14.75 -6.18
CA LEU A 154 -16.02 13.77 -5.42
C LEU A 154 -16.82 13.01 -4.34
N LEU A 155 -17.74 13.63 -3.58
CA LEU A 155 -18.58 12.93 -2.59
C LEU A 155 -19.95 13.61 -2.35
N PRO A 156 -21.10 12.97 -2.62
CA PRO A 156 -22.39 13.49 -2.15
C PRO A 156 -22.50 13.39 -0.62
N GLY A 157 -22.42 14.53 0.06
CA GLY A 157 -22.83 14.68 1.47
C GLY A 157 -21.76 15.09 2.50
N VAL A 158 -20.56 15.49 2.08
CA VAL A 158 -19.49 15.89 3.02
C VAL A 158 -19.13 17.36 2.78
N LYS A 159 -19.56 18.26 3.68
CA LYS A 159 -19.10 19.66 3.66
C LYS A 159 -17.66 19.75 4.15
N CYS A 160 -16.86 20.56 3.45
CA CYS A 160 -15.42 20.68 3.63
C CYS A 160 -15.03 21.31 4.97
N CYS A 161 -14.36 20.51 5.78
CA CYS A 161 -14.41 20.59 7.21
C CYS A 161 -13.44 21.59 7.89
N CYS A 162 -13.85 22.84 8.19
CA CYS A 162 -12.97 23.87 8.79
C CYS A 162 -13.47 24.52 10.11
N CYS A 163 -13.32 23.82 11.24
CA CYS A 163 -13.47 24.36 12.59
C CYS A 163 -12.65 23.58 13.63
N GLY A 164 -11.57 24.19 14.14
CA GLY A 164 -10.73 23.63 15.21
C GLY A 164 -9.71 22.59 14.73
N ARG A 165 -8.76 22.22 15.61
CA ARG A 165 -7.89 21.03 15.39
C ARG A 165 -8.82 19.89 14.96
N TYR A 166 -8.37 19.04 14.03
CA TYR A 166 -9.10 17.90 13.45
C TYR A 166 -9.80 18.12 12.11
N GLY A 167 -9.80 19.32 11.50
CA GLY A 167 -10.33 19.46 10.14
C GLY A 167 -11.74 18.87 10.00
N LEU A 168 -12.65 19.26 10.91
CA LEU A 168 -14.09 18.96 10.94
C LEU A 168 -14.89 20.24 10.62
N CYS A 169 -15.99 20.16 9.87
CA CYS A 169 -16.81 21.30 9.42
C CYS A 169 -17.70 21.76 10.55
N CYS A 170 -17.63 23.04 10.87
CA CYS A 170 -18.88 23.80 10.99
C CYS A 170 -19.22 24.31 9.57
#